data_AF-A0A6G3UAJ7-F1
#
_entry.id   AF-A0A6G3UAJ7-F1
#
_cell.length_a   1.000
_cell.length_b   1.000
_cell.length_c   1.000
_cell.angle_alpha   90.00
_cell.angle_beta   90.00
_cell.angle_gamma   90.00
#
_symmetry.space_group_name_H-M   'P 1'
#
loop_
_entity.id
_entity.type
_entity.pdbx_description
1 polymer ?
#
loop_
_entity_poly.entity_id
_entity_poly.type
_entity_poly.pdbx_seq_one_letter_code
_entity_poly.pdbx_strand_id
1 'polypeptide(L)'
;MLHRGQESTEGPEDGRLVVPMAWLYAEYIADELLRSGDLMPPTSFEFRAGRDALALTVFLSDTDRELSGIRVITQLETWLSLTAYDQPWQEWVEERLADLSADAAARRTRPDPDLELARAAWRWLQETELLAPDLNAVPGGAAGAGEDEGPKVWTPAWQLGLPLGHLAIHLF
;
A
#
# COMPACT_ATOMS: atom_id res chain seq x y z
N MET A 1 -32.04 57.49 -6.23
CA MET A 1 -32.60 56.14 -6.46
C MET A 1 -31.42 55.27 -6.88
N LEU A 2 -30.72 54.63 -5.95
CA LEU A 2 -30.91 53.21 -5.59
C LEU A 2 -31.04 52.30 -6.82
N HIS A 3 -29.96 51.63 -7.21
CA HIS A 3 -29.92 50.16 -7.21
C HIS A 3 -28.49 49.63 -7.15
N ARG A 4 -28.22 49.05 -5.98
CA ARG A 4 -27.16 48.10 -5.64
C ARG A 4 -27.38 46.84 -6.48
N GLY A 5 -26.44 46.51 -7.36
CA GLY A 5 -26.31 45.20 -7.99
C GLY A 5 -25.11 44.48 -7.40
N GLN A 6 -25.28 43.88 -6.22
CA GLN A 6 -24.42 42.80 -5.78
C GLN A 6 -24.77 41.59 -6.65
N GLU A 7 -23.98 41.32 -7.67
CA GLU A 7 -23.89 39.96 -8.23
C GLU A 7 -22.67 39.29 -7.60
N SER A 8 -22.89 38.82 -6.37
CA SER A 8 -22.07 37.78 -5.77
C SER A 8 -22.40 36.49 -6.52
N THR A 9 -21.54 36.08 -7.45
CA THR A 9 -21.54 34.71 -8.00
C THR A 9 -20.42 33.91 -7.34
N GLU A 10 -20.39 33.88 -6.01
CA GLU A 10 -19.78 32.76 -5.29
C GLU A 10 -20.81 31.63 -5.31
N GLY A 11 -20.86 30.90 -6.43
CA GLY A 11 -21.40 29.54 -6.41
C GLY A 11 -20.45 28.68 -5.57
N PRO A 12 -20.96 27.71 -4.80
CA PRO A 12 -20.08 26.85 -4.03
C PRO A 12 -19.24 26.06 -5.03
N GLU A 13 -17.91 26.02 -4.84
CA GLU A 13 -16.99 25.10 -5.53
C GLU A 13 -17.25 23.63 -5.10
N ASP A 14 -18.51 23.23 -5.04
CA ASP A 14 -18.96 21.93 -4.55
C ASP A 14 -19.10 20.97 -5.72
N GLY A 15 -18.14 20.05 -5.86
CA GLY A 15 -18.36 18.86 -6.68
C GLY A 15 -17.19 18.35 -7.52
N ARG A 16 -16.01 18.97 -7.49
CA ARG A 16 -14.83 18.31 -8.09
C ARG A 16 -14.48 17.07 -7.27
N LEU A 17 -14.80 15.89 -7.82
CA LEU A 17 -14.27 14.61 -7.37
C LEU A 17 -12.74 14.70 -7.46
N VAL A 18 -12.08 14.75 -6.30
CA VAL A 18 -10.62 14.71 -6.22
C VAL A 18 -10.21 13.28 -6.55
N VAL A 19 -9.43 13.12 -7.62
CA VAL A 19 -8.85 11.82 -8.00
C VAL A 19 -7.68 11.55 -7.05
N PRO A 20 -7.65 10.40 -6.36
CA PRO A 20 -6.58 10.04 -5.42
C PRO A 20 -5.32 9.62 -6.17
N MET A 21 -4.64 10.59 -6.76
CA MET A 21 -3.51 10.33 -7.64
C MET A 21 -2.32 9.72 -6.90
N ALA A 22 -2.05 10.13 -5.65
CA ALA A 22 -0.88 9.66 -4.92
C ALA A 22 -0.99 8.16 -4.57
N TRP A 23 -2.17 7.73 -4.12
CA TRP A 23 -2.46 6.33 -3.87
C TRP A 23 -2.42 5.49 -5.15
N LEU A 24 -3.05 5.98 -6.24
CA LEU A 24 -3.04 5.27 -7.52
C LEU A 24 -1.63 5.11 -8.10
N TYR A 25 -0.76 6.11 -7.91
CA TYR A 25 0.66 5.99 -8.28
C TYR A 25 1.39 4.97 -7.42
N ALA A 26 1.14 4.94 -6.11
CA ALA A 26 1.73 3.96 -5.21
C ALA A 26 1.30 2.52 -5.55
N GLU A 27 0.01 2.30 -5.83
CA GLU A 27 -0.51 1.02 -6.31
C GLU A 27 0.12 0.60 -7.64
N TYR A 28 0.25 1.53 -8.58
CA TYR A 28 0.90 1.27 -9.87
C TYR A 28 2.36 0.84 -9.70
N ILE A 29 3.14 1.57 -8.89
CA ILE A 29 4.54 1.22 -8.62
C ILE A 29 4.63 -0.17 -7.96
N ALA A 30 3.78 -0.45 -6.97
CA ALA A 30 3.74 -1.73 -6.29
C ALA A 30 3.40 -2.90 -7.23
N ASP A 31 2.40 -2.71 -8.09
CA ASP A 31 1.95 -3.69 -9.08
C ASP A 31 3.04 -3.96 -10.14
N GLU A 32 3.74 -2.93 -10.61
CA GLU A 32 4.87 -3.09 -11.52
C GLU A 32 6.05 -3.84 -10.88
N LEU A 33 6.43 -3.49 -9.64
CA LEU A 33 7.50 -4.19 -8.90
C LEU A 33 7.19 -5.69 -8.70
N LEU A 34 5.95 -6.02 -8.37
CA LEU A 34 5.54 -7.41 -8.17
C LEU A 34 5.48 -8.20 -9.48
N ARG A 35 4.99 -7.57 -10.56
CA ARG A 35 4.93 -8.20 -11.87
C ARG A 35 6.32 -8.45 -12.45
N SER A 36 7.28 -7.55 -12.23
CA SER A 36 8.65 -7.78 -12.66
C SER A 36 9.31 -8.96 -11.93
N GLY A 37 8.94 -9.20 -10.67
CA GLY A 37 9.44 -10.32 -9.88
C GLY A 37 8.83 -11.68 -10.21
N ASP A 38 7.69 -11.72 -10.93
CA ASP A 38 6.89 -12.93 -11.26
C ASP A 38 6.70 -13.88 -10.06
N LEU A 39 6.54 -13.30 -8.86
CA LEU A 39 6.56 -14.06 -7.60
C LEU A 39 5.26 -14.83 -7.36
N MET A 40 4.11 -14.27 -7.76
CA MET A 40 2.77 -14.84 -7.56
C MET A 40 1.82 -14.45 -8.70
N PRO A 41 0.78 -15.25 -9.00
CA PRO A 41 -0.23 -14.89 -9.98
C PRO A 41 -0.96 -13.58 -9.61
N PRO A 42 -1.17 -12.63 -10.54
CA PRO A 42 -1.80 -11.34 -10.24
C PRO A 42 -3.24 -11.41 -9.67
N THR A 43 -3.90 -12.56 -9.81
CA THR A 43 -5.24 -12.80 -9.29
C THR A 43 -5.25 -13.41 -7.88
N SER A 44 -4.09 -13.69 -7.30
CA SER A 44 -3.97 -14.35 -5.99
C SER A 44 -4.11 -13.35 -4.84
N PHE A 45 -4.51 -13.85 -3.67
CA PHE A 45 -4.60 -13.01 -2.47
C PHE A 45 -3.23 -12.60 -1.94
N GLU A 46 -2.21 -13.44 -2.13
CA GLU A 46 -0.82 -13.15 -1.78
C GLU A 46 -0.27 -12.02 -2.65
N PHE A 47 -0.55 -12.03 -3.96
CA PHE A 47 -0.20 -10.92 -4.85
C PHE A 47 -0.82 -9.61 -4.35
N ARG A 48 -2.12 -9.63 -4.01
CA ARG A 48 -2.77 -8.46 -3.43
C ARG A 48 -2.13 -8.03 -2.12
N ALA A 49 -1.78 -8.98 -1.23
CA ALA A 49 -1.13 -8.68 0.03
C ALA A 49 0.22 -7.99 -0.16
N GLY A 50 1.05 -8.51 -1.07
CA GLY A 50 2.32 -7.87 -1.45
C GLY A 50 2.10 -6.49 -2.04
N ARG A 51 1.12 -6.35 -2.93
CA ARG A 51 0.84 -5.08 -3.61
C ARG A 51 0.37 -4.02 -2.63
N ASP A 52 -0.58 -4.35 -1.77
CA ASP A 52 -1.13 -3.42 -0.80
C ASP A 52 -0.07 -3.04 0.26
N ALA A 53 0.81 -3.97 0.68
CA ALA A 53 1.93 -3.69 1.58
C ALA A 53 2.99 -2.76 0.93
N LEU A 54 3.35 -3.01 -0.34
CA LEU A 54 4.25 -2.13 -1.09
C LEU A 54 3.62 -0.76 -1.33
N ALA A 55 2.36 -0.70 -1.74
CA ALA A 55 1.67 0.56 -1.99
C ALA A 55 1.63 1.43 -0.72
N LEU A 56 1.35 0.83 0.45
CA LEU A 56 1.45 1.53 1.74
C LEU A 56 2.87 2.04 2.01
N THR A 57 3.88 1.20 1.75
CA THR A 57 5.29 1.60 1.95
C THR A 57 5.65 2.78 1.07
N VAL A 58 5.32 2.73 -0.22
CA VAL A 58 5.58 3.80 -1.20
C VAL A 58 4.84 5.08 -0.80
N PHE A 59 3.54 4.97 -0.52
CA PHE A 59 2.68 6.11 -0.18
C PHE A 59 3.12 6.81 1.12
N LEU A 60 3.41 6.05 2.17
CA LEU A 60 3.75 6.60 3.50
C LEU A 60 5.22 7.03 3.61
N SER A 61 6.08 6.61 2.68
CA SER A 61 7.47 7.09 2.58
C SER A 61 7.57 8.45 1.88
N ASP A 62 6.58 8.83 1.05
CA ASP A 62 6.58 10.11 0.35
C ASP A 62 5.96 11.23 1.21
N THR A 63 6.72 11.68 2.21
CA THR A 63 6.27 12.71 3.16
C THR A 63 6.05 14.10 2.53
N ASP A 64 6.60 14.36 1.34
CA ASP A 64 6.43 15.64 0.63
C ASP A 64 5.35 15.60 -0.47
N ARG A 65 4.68 14.45 -0.70
CA ARG A 65 3.69 14.25 -1.79
C ARG A 65 4.24 14.62 -3.17
N GLU A 66 5.53 14.38 -3.40
CA GLU A 66 6.24 14.71 -4.64
C GLU A 66 6.91 13.46 -5.23
N LEU A 67 6.20 12.34 -5.34
CA LEU A 67 6.61 11.22 -6.21
C LEU A 67 6.65 11.65 -7.68
N SER A 68 7.67 12.43 -8.05
CA SER A 68 8.14 12.56 -9.42
C SER A 68 8.94 11.30 -9.75
N GLY A 69 8.65 10.64 -10.88
CA GLY A 69 9.15 9.29 -11.21
C GLY A 69 10.67 9.08 -11.11
N ILE A 70 11.49 10.14 -11.11
CA ILE A 70 12.95 10.08 -10.89
C ILE A 70 13.32 9.69 -9.44
N ARG A 71 12.43 9.94 -8.46
CA ARG A 71 12.67 9.60 -7.05
C ARG A 71 12.53 8.10 -6.75
N VAL A 72 11.82 7.33 -7.57
CA VAL A 72 11.54 5.90 -7.29
C VAL A 72 12.83 5.12 -7.07
N ILE A 73 13.81 5.24 -7.96
CA ILE A 73 15.09 4.52 -7.86
C ILE A 73 15.85 4.91 -6.58
N THR A 74 15.85 6.20 -6.23
CA THR A 74 16.52 6.67 -5.01
C THR A 74 15.82 6.25 -3.72
N GLN A 75 14.54 5.88 -3.79
CA GLN A 75 13.74 5.46 -2.65
C GLN A 75 13.72 3.94 -2.45
N LEU A 76 14.20 3.15 -3.42
CA LEU A 76 14.24 1.67 -3.30
C LEU A 76 15.02 1.21 -2.07
N GLU A 77 16.15 1.85 -1.74
CA GLU A 77 16.93 1.53 -0.54
C GLU A 77 16.13 1.81 0.74
N THR A 78 15.35 2.89 0.77
CA THR A 78 14.46 3.22 1.88
C THR A 78 13.35 2.18 2.02
N TRP A 79 12.71 1.79 0.91
CA TRP A 79 11.65 0.77 0.94
C TRP A 79 12.19 -0.61 1.32
N LEU A 80 13.38 -0.99 0.86
CA LEU A 80 14.06 -2.22 1.30
C LEU A 80 14.30 -2.21 2.79
N SER A 81 14.81 -1.09 3.33
CA SER A 81 15.03 -0.95 4.76
C SER A 81 13.73 -1.09 5.54
N LEU A 82 12.64 -0.46 5.11
CA LEU A 82 11.34 -0.50 5.80
C LEU A 82 10.67 -1.87 5.74
N THR A 83 10.91 -2.64 4.68
CA THR A 83 10.29 -3.96 4.45
C THR A 83 11.13 -5.13 4.96
N ALA A 84 12.29 -4.85 5.55
CA ALA A 84 13.13 -5.88 6.14
C ALA A 84 12.44 -6.55 7.35
N TYR A 85 12.70 -7.84 7.53
CA TYR A 85 12.03 -8.68 8.54
C TYR A 85 12.17 -8.19 9.99
N ASP A 86 13.24 -7.47 10.31
CA ASP A 86 13.52 -6.96 11.66
C ASP A 86 12.88 -5.59 11.95
N GLN A 87 12.18 -5.00 10.99
CA GLN A 87 11.52 -3.72 11.17
C GLN A 87 10.10 -3.87 11.72
N PRO A 88 9.68 -2.96 12.63
CA PRO A 88 8.31 -2.89 13.12
C PRO A 88 7.39 -2.22 12.07
N TRP A 89 7.33 -2.77 10.85
CA TRP A 89 6.64 -2.17 9.71
C TRP A 89 5.15 -1.89 10.02
N GLN A 90 4.47 -2.78 10.74
CA GLN A 90 3.08 -2.55 11.18
C GLN A 90 2.96 -1.28 12.03
N GLU A 91 3.80 -1.13 13.05
CA GLU A 91 3.76 0.02 13.96
C GLU A 91 4.05 1.31 13.18
N TRP A 92 5.02 1.25 12.27
CA TRP A 92 5.33 2.37 11.38
C TRP A 92 4.15 2.79 10.48
N VAL A 93 3.43 1.83 9.89
CA VAL A 93 2.23 2.13 9.08
C VAL A 93 1.14 2.77 9.94
N GLU A 94 0.87 2.21 11.12
CA GLU A 94 -0.14 2.73 12.04
C GLU A 94 0.18 4.16 12.49
N GLU A 95 1.43 4.43 12.88
CA GLU A 95 1.91 5.75 13.25
C GLU A 95 1.78 6.75 12.09
N ARG A 96 2.25 6.40 10.88
CA ARG A 96 2.19 7.30 9.72
C ARG A 96 0.76 7.62 9.30
N LEU A 97 -0.14 6.64 9.31
CA LEU A 97 -1.56 6.88 9.02
C LEU A 97 -2.20 7.79 10.08
N ALA A 98 -1.83 7.63 11.35
CA ALA A 98 -2.30 8.49 12.42
C ALA A 98 -1.80 9.93 12.26
N ASP A 99 -0.51 10.12 11.98
CA ASP A 99 0.12 11.42 11.75
C ASP A 99 -0.58 12.18 10.61
N LEU A 100 -0.73 11.54 9.44
CA LEU A 100 -1.40 12.15 8.27
C LEU A 100 -2.85 12.55 8.56
N SER A 101 -3.52 11.81 9.43
CA SER A 101 -4.92 12.07 9.79
C SER A 101 -5.05 13.20 10.79
N ALA A 102 -4.12 13.29 11.75
CA ALA A 102 -4.02 14.41 12.66
C ALA A 102 -3.74 15.70 11.89
N ASP A 103 -2.83 15.64 10.91
CA ASP A 103 -2.50 16.76 10.02
C ASP A 103 -3.71 17.23 9.19
N ALA A 104 -4.44 16.30 8.57
CA ALA A 104 -5.64 16.61 7.80
C ALA A 104 -6.72 17.27 8.69
N ALA A 105 -6.92 16.76 9.91
CA ALA A 105 -7.85 17.32 10.88
C ALA A 105 -7.42 18.73 11.35
N ALA A 106 -6.11 18.94 11.61
CA ALA A 106 -5.57 20.24 12.01
C ALA A 106 -5.75 21.30 10.91
N ARG A 107 -5.59 20.92 9.65
CA ARG A 107 -5.80 21.80 8.49
C ARG A 107 -7.29 22.01 8.15
N ARG A 108 -8.22 21.36 8.86
CA ARG A 108 -9.68 21.37 8.58
C ARG A 108 -9.99 21.13 7.11
N THR A 109 -9.18 20.30 6.47
CA THR A 109 -9.33 19.98 5.05
C THR A 109 -10.41 18.90 4.90
N ARG A 110 -11.05 18.86 3.73
CA ARG A 110 -11.93 17.75 3.34
C ARG A 110 -11.18 16.41 3.50
N PRO A 111 -11.86 15.29 3.81
CA PRO A 111 -11.24 13.97 3.83
C PRO A 111 -10.40 13.74 2.57
N ASP A 112 -9.15 13.36 2.79
CA ASP A 112 -8.19 13.10 1.72
C ASP A 112 -8.48 11.73 1.10
N PRO A 113 -8.90 11.67 -0.18
CA PRO A 113 -9.27 10.41 -0.82
C PRO A 113 -8.08 9.44 -0.92
N ASP A 114 -6.84 9.93 -1.01
CA ASP A 114 -5.65 9.08 -1.02
C ASP A 114 -5.49 8.35 0.32
N LEU A 115 -5.67 9.07 1.43
CA LEU A 115 -5.56 8.54 2.79
C LEU A 115 -6.69 7.54 3.11
N GLU A 116 -7.90 7.76 2.60
CA GLU A 116 -9.01 6.81 2.77
C GLU A 116 -8.72 5.47 2.08
N LEU A 117 -8.15 5.50 0.88
CA LEU A 117 -7.74 4.28 0.17
C LEU A 117 -6.59 3.56 0.89
N ALA A 118 -5.58 4.30 1.36
CA ALA A 118 -4.49 3.73 2.16
C ALA A 118 -5.03 3.06 3.44
N ARG A 119 -5.97 3.69 4.16
CA ARG A 119 -6.62 3.11 5.33
C ARG A 119 -7.43 1.86 5.00
N ALA A 120 -8.10 1.85 3.85
CA ALA A 120 -8.85 0.68 3.40
C ALA A 120 -7.94 -0.49 3.07
N ALA A 121 -6.80 -0.25 2.42
CA ALA A 121 -5.78 -1.25 2.15
C ALA A 121 -5.18 -1.79 3.47
N TRP A 122 -4.82 -0.90 4.40
CA TRP A 122 -4.31 -1.31 5.71
C TRP A 122 -5.30 -2.18 6.48
N ARG A 123 -6.56 -1.75 6.55
CA ARG A 123 -7.63 -2.53 7.18
C ARG A 123 -7.77 -3.92 6.54
N TRP A 124 -7.76 -4.00 5.22
CA TRP A 124 -7.84 -5.29 4.52
C TRP A 124 -6.66 -6.20 4.89
N LEU A 125 -5.45 -5.65 4.97
CA LEU A 125 -4.25 -6.41 5.34
C LEU A 125 -4.28 -6.92 6.79
N GLN A 126 -4.87 -6.15 7.71
CA GLN A 126 -5.02 -6.53 9.12
C GLN A 126 -6.13 -7.58 9.34
N GLU A 127 -7.27 -7.39 8.67
CA GLU A 127 -8.48 -8.19 8.90
C GLU A 127 -8.52 -9.48 8.08
N THR A 128 -7.76 -9.56 6.98
CA THR A 128 -7.72 -10.75 6.14
C THR A 128 -6.62 -11.69 6.61
N GLU A 129 -7.00 -12.91 6.94
CA GLU A 129 -6.05 -14.00 7.18
C GLU A 129 -5.86 -14.81 5.90
N LEU A 130 -4.61 -15.10 5.58
CA LEU A 130 -4.22 -15.95 4.48
C LEU A 130 -3.63 -17.23 5.03
N LEU A 131 -3.90 -18.33 4.34
CA LEU A 131 -3.23 -19.58 4.64
C LEU A 131 -1.79 -19.42 4.18
N ALA A 132 -0.85 -19.33 5.12
CA ALA A 132 0.57 -19.27 4.77
C ALA A 132 0.92 -20.56 4.01
N PRO A 133 1.25 -20.51 2.70
CA PRO A 133 1.92 -21.64 2.10
C PRO A 133 3.26 -21.80 2.83
N ASP A 134 3.77 -23.01 2.98
CA ASP A 134 5.14 -23.19 3.45
C ASP A 134 6.08 -22.53 2.43
N LEU A 135 6.51 -21.30 2.71
CA LEU A 135 7.41 -20.53 1.84
C LEU A 135 8.80 -21.17 1.75
N ASN A 136 9.09 -22.22 2.54
CA ASN A 136 10.27 -23.07 2.37
C ASN A 136 10.05 -24.24 1.40
N ALA A 137 8.84 -24.42 0.86
CA ALA A 137 8.58 -25.46 -0.13
C ALA A 137 9.27 -25.09 -1.45
N VAL A 138 10.46 -25.67 -1.66
CA VAL A 138 11.28 -25.47 -2.86
C VAL A 138 10.49 -25.86 -4.12
N PRO A 139 10.37 -24.96 -5.12
CA PRO A 139 9.77 -25.33 -6.40
C PRO A 139 10.73 -26.27 -7.14
N GLY A 140 10.39 -27.56 -7.22
CA GLY A 140 11.16 -28.56 -7.98
C GLY A 140 11.31 -29.94 -7.34
N GLY A 141 10.78 -30.17 -6.13
CA GLY A 141 10.74 -31.50 -5.52
C GLY A 141 9.72 -32.40 -6.22
N ALA A 142 10.20 -33.42 -6.93
CA ALA A 142 9.38 -34.38 -7.67
C ALA A 142 8.18 -34.89 -6.85
N ALA A 143 7.01 -34.88 -7.50
CA ALA A 143 5.79 -35.52 -7.01
C ALA A 143 6.08 -36.96 -6.58
N GLY A 144 6.09 -37.19 -5.27
CA GLY A 144 6.48 -38.46 -4.68
C GLY A 144 6.07 -38.58 -3.23
N ALA A 145 4.83 -39.03 -3.04
CA ALA A 145 4.31 -39.72 -1.85
C ALA A 145 4.33 -38.97 -0.50
N GLY A 146 3.13 -38.53 -0.08
CA GLY A 146 2.81 -38.17 1.31
C GLY A 146 2.58 -36.68 1.48
N GLU A 147 1.39 -36.21 1.12
CA GLU A 147 0.86 -34.90 1.54
C GLU A 147 0.65 -34.91 3.06
N ASP A 148 1.72 -34.81 3.85
CA ASP A 148 1.61 -34.24 5.18
C ASP A 148 1.49 -32.73 4.98
N GLU A 149 0.24 -32.31 4.82
CA GLU A 149 -0.23 -30.94 4.96
C GLU A 149 0.33 -30.42 6.30
N GLY A 150 1.46 -29.71 6.26
CA GLY A 150 2.04 -29.06 7.42
C GLY A 150 1.00 -28.20 8.13
N PRO A 151 1.18 -27.86 9.42
CA PRO A 151 0.17 -27.14 10.19
C PRO A 151 -0.26 -25.88 9.43
N LYS A 152 -1.55 -25.84 9.06
CA LYS A 152 -2.16 -24.70 8.36
C LYS A 152 -2.15 -23.50 9.29
N VAL A 153 -1.13 -22.65 9.16
CA VAL A 153 -1.04 -21.41 9.92
C VAL A 153 -1.79 -20.33 9.15
N TRP A 154 -2.87 -19.86 9.75
CA TRP A 154 -3.55 -18.64 9.30
C TRP A 154 -2.76 -17.45 9.83
N THR A 155 -2.33 -16.58 8.92
CA THR A 155 -1.58 -15.38 9.27
C THR A 155 -2.25 -14.15 8.66
N PRO A 156 -2.21 -12.99 9.33
CA PRO A 156 -2.65 -11.74 8.73
C PRO A 156 -1.96 -11.50 7.39
N ALA A 157 -2.70 -11.00 6.40
CA ALA A 157 -2.21 -10.83 5.04
C ALA A 157 -0.94 -9.97 4.97
N TRP A 158 -0.78 -8.96 5.84
CA TRP A 158 0.46 -8.17 5.88
C TRP A 158 1.71 -9.00 6.22
N GLN A 159 1.60 -10.07 7.00
CA GLN A 159 2.75 -10.91 7.37
C GLN A 159 3.30 -11.70 6.18
N LEU A 160 2.43 -12.04 5.21
CA LEU A 160 2.86 -12.64 3.94
C LEU A 160 3.18 -11.57 2.89
N GLY A 161 2.42 -10.48 2.87
CA GLY A 161 2.60 -9.38 1.91
C GLY A 161 3.93 -8.67 2.07
N LEU A 162 4.40 -8.45 3.31
CA LEU A 162 5.65 -7.75 3.59
C LEU A 162 6.89 -8.45 2.99
N PRO A 163 7.16 -9.74 3.24
CA PRO A 163 8.30 -10.42 2.62
C PRO A 163 8.15 -10.53 1.10
N LEU A 164 6.93 -10.68 0.58
CA LEU A 164 6.68 -10.70 -0.86
C LEU A 164 7.04 -9.35 -1.50
N GLY A 165 6.65 -8.24 -0.87
CA GLY A 165 7.00 -6.89 -1.29
C GLY A 165 8.51 -6.64 -1.22
N HIS A 166 9.16 -7.08 -0.13
CA HIS A 166 10.60 -6.99 0.03
C HIS A 166 11.36 -7.71 -1.10
N LEU A 167 10.95 -8.95 -1.43
CA LEU A 167 11.52 -9.72 -2.53
C LEU A 167 11.29 -9.05 -3.89
N ALA A 168 10.10 -8.47 -4.12
CA ALA A 168 9.82 -7.76 -5.36
C ALA A 168 10.75 -6.56 -5.58
N ILE A 169 11.05 -5.80 -4.52
CA ILE A 169 12.02 -4.69 -4.61
C ILE A 169 13.44 -5.22 -4.89
N HIS A 170 13.82 -6.35 -4.30
CA HIS A 170 15.13 -6.97 -4.53
C HIS A 170 15.34 -7.51 -5.94
N LEU A 171 14.27 -7.89 -6.63
CA LEU A 171 14.33 -8.48 -7.98
C LEU A 171 14.21 -7.44 -9.11
N PHE A 172 13.86 -6.20 -8.78
CA PHE A 172 13.73 -5.09 -9.72
C PHE A 172 15.07 -4.39 -9.97
#